data_AF-A0A945ACK2-F1
#
_entry.id   AF-A0A945ACK2-F1
#
_cell.length_a   1.000
_cell.length_b   1.000
_cell.length_c   1.000
_cell.angle_alpha   90.00
_cell.angle_beta   90.00
_cell.angle_gamma   90.00
#
_symmetry.space_group_name_H-M   'P 1'
#
loop_
_entity.id
_entity.type
_entity.pdbx_description
1 polymer ?
#
loop_
_entity_poly.entity_id
_entity_poly.type
_entity_poly.pdbx_seq_one_letter_code
_entity_poly.pdbx_strand_id
1 'polypeptide(L)'
;ERAGMRAWMADYLAWNLESKIGKDEGKAGNNHGTYYDMQAIALALYTRQLEIAKKIAQNVSDVRIASQVEPDGAQPHELGRTNSRGYSVMNAMGFVNLTLLSRHVGEDLWTFETEDGRSLAKVLDWFVPYIREEKEWTWQQIHDYKSASYMPLYHLAAAHLDARYTDILADLPTDKKHRIHLTCPAV
;
A
#
# COMPACT_ATOMS: atom_id res chain seq x y z
N GLU A 1 25.75 1.64 18.08
CA GLU A 1 24.91 2.17 16.97
C GLU A 1 23.67 1.32 16.71
N ARG A 2 23.77 0.07 16.19
CA ARG A 2 22.58 -0.76 15.88
C ARG A 2 21.63 -1.04 17.04
N ALA A 3 22.14 -1.25 18.26
CA ALA A 3 21.32 -1.49 19.44
C ALA A 3 20.53 -0.24 19.86
N GLY A 4 21.17 0.93 19.83
CA GLY A 4 20.51 2.21 20.16
C GLY A 4 19.40 2.56 19.16
N MET A 5 19.62 2.33 17.87
CA MET A 5 18.57 2.53 16.85
C MET A 5 17.38 1.59 17.08
N ARG A 6 17.63 0.31 17.38
CA ARG A 6 16.56 -0.64 17.68
C ARG A 6 15.77 -0.26 18.92
N ALA A 7 16.44 0.21 19.98
CA ALA A 7 15.79 0.69 21.20
C ALA A 7 14.89 1.90 20.89
N TRP A 8 15.42 2.91 20.20
CA TRP A 8 14.65 4.09 19.82
C TRP A 8 13.42 3.74 18.96
N MET A 9 13.56 2.83 17.99
CA MET A 9 12.42 2.38 17.17
C MET A 9 11.39 1.60 17.99
N ALA A 10 11.80 0.87 19.03
CA ALA A 10 10.88 0.19 19.93
C ALA A 10 10.11 1.19 20.81
N ASP A 11 10.80 2.21 21.33
CA ASP A 11 10.18 3.29 22.11
C ASP A 11 9.20 4.09 21.24
N TYR A 12 9.57 4.39 19.99
CA TYR A 12 8.69 5.07 19.05
C TYR A 12 7.47 4.22 18.70
N LEU A 13 7.63 2.90 18.48
CA LEU A 13 6.50 2.01 18.27
C LEU A 13 5.54 1.99 19.47
N ALA A 14 6.07 1.90 20.69
CA ALA A 14 5.26 1.95 21.91
C ALA A 14 4.48 3.26 22.00
N TRP A 15 5.15 4.41 21.80
CA TRP A 15 4.49 5.70 21.75
C TRP A 15 3.40 5.77 20.66
N ASN A 16 3.69 5.24 19.47
CA ASN A 16 2.74 5.25 18.36
C ASN A 16 1.48 4.43 18.68
N LEU A 17 1.63 3.27 19.32
CA LEU A 17 0.51 2.40 19.70
C LEU A 17 -0.29 2.91 20.91
N GLU A 18 0.35 3.64 21.83
CA GLU A 18 -0.24 3.99 23.12
C GLU A 18 -0.70 5.45 23.22
N SER A 19 -0.04 6.36 22.52
CA SER A 19 -0.36 7.79 22.56
C SER A 19 -1.74 8.08 21.96
N LYS A 20 -2.37 9.16 22.41
CA LYS A 20 -3.65 9.61 21.85
C LYS A 20 -3.53 9.89 20.36
N ILE A 21 -2.46 10.58 19.95
CA ILE A 21 -2.27 11.01 18.55
C ILE A 21 -2.07 9.79 17.64
N GLY A 22 -1.22 8.83 18.04
CA GLY A 22 -1.03 7.60 17.26
C GLY A 22 -2.30 6.75 17.18
N LYS A 23 -3.06 6.63 18.28
CA LYS A 23 -4.37 5.96 18.26
C LYS A 23 -5.40 6.64 17.37
N ASP A 24 -5.38 7.97 17.29
CA ASP A 24 -6.29 8.72 16.41
C ASP A 24 -5.90 8.52 14.93
N GLU A 25 -4.60 8.55 14.62
CA GLU A 25 -4.08 8.25 13.28
C GLU A 25 -4.42 6.81 12.84
N GLY A 26 -4.24 5.84 13.74
CA GLY A 26 -4.58 4.44 13.46
C GLY A 26 -6.07 4.20 13.18
N LYS A 27 -6.96 5.11 13.59
CA LYS A 27 -8.40 5.05 13.28
C LYS A 27 -8.77 5.71 11.95
N ALA A 28 -7.82 6.34 11.26
CA ALA A 28 -8.11 6.99 9.98
C ALA A 28 -8.61 5.96 8.95
N GLY A 29 -9.72 6.28 8.29
CA GLY A 29 -10.37 5.45 7.27
C GLY A 29 -9.81 5.63 5.85
N ASN A 30 -8.63 6.23 5.71
CA ASN A 30 -7.99 6.54 4.43
C ASN A 30 -6.52 6.10 4.48
N ASN A 31 -5.72 6.57 3.52
CA ASN A 31 -4.30 6.27 3.40
C ASN A 31 -3.49 6.45 4.69
N HIS A 32 -3.88 7.37 5.59
CA HIS A 32 -3.20 7.53 6.89
C HIS A 32 -3.27 6.24 7.73
N GLY A 33 -4.43 5.59 7.77
CA GLY A 33 -4.59 4.32 8.50
C GLY A 33 -3.78 3.19 7.88
N THR A 34 -3.75 3.11 6.55
CA THR A 34 -2.93 2.12 5.82
C THR A 34 -1.44 2.30 6.11
N TYR A 35 -0.95 3.54 6.05
CA TYR A 35 0.46 3.85 6.33
C TYR A 35 0.80 3.74 7.82
N TYR A 36 -0.15 3.99 8.72
CA TYR A 36 0.01 3.74 10.14
C TYR A 36 0.29 2.26 10.41
N ASP A 37 -0.54 1.35 9.88
CA ASP A 37 -0.34 -0.10 10.08
C ASP A 37 0.93 -0.59 9.39
N MET A 38 1.22 -0.11 8.16
CA MET A 38 2.46 -0.40 7.44
C MET A 38 3.71 0.03 8.23
N GLN A 39 3.68 1.21 8.84
CA GLN A 39 4.78 1.68 9.69
C GLN A 39 4.90 0.83 10.96
N ALA A 40 3.77 0.59 11.64
CA ALA A 40 3.76 -0.14 12.91
C ALA A 40 4.24 -1.58 12.75
N ILE A 41 3.81 -2.28 11.70
CA ILE A 41 4.27 -3.66 11.42
C ILE A 41 5.76 -3.69 11.06
N ALA A 42 6.26 -2.75 10.24
CA ALA A 42 7.68 -2.67 9.90
C ALA A 42 8.56 -2.45 11.14
N LEU A 43 8.14 -1.55 12.04
CA LEU A 43 8.81 -1.29 13.32
C LEU A 43 8.75 -2.52 14.24
N ALA A 44 7.60 -3.19 14.32
CA ALA A 44 7.44 -4.39 15.14
C ALA A 44 8.35 -5.52 14.66
N LEU A 45 8.41 -5.76 13.34
CA LEU A 45 9.32 -6.73 12.73
C LEU A 45 10.79 -6.37 13.01
N TYR A 46 11.19 -5.13 12.77
CA TYR A 46 12.56 -4.68 13.00
C TYR A 46 12.98 -4.79 14.48
N THR A 47 12.08 -4.48 15.40
CA THR A 47 12.33 -4.54 16.85
C THR A 47 12.10 -5.93 17.44
N ARG A 48 11.76 -6.93 16.62
CA ARG A 48 11.51 -8.34 16.99
C ARG A 48 10.28 -8.54 17.91
N GLN A 49 9.29 -7.67 17.80
CA GLN A 49 8.02 -7.75 18.52
C GLN A 49 6.96 -8.44 17.64
N LEU A 50 7.17 -9.73 17.35
CA LEU A 50 6.40 -10.47 16.33
C LEU A 50 4.91 -10.59 16.67
N GLU A 51 4.53 -10.68 17.94
CA GLU A 51 3.12 -10.73 18.35
C GLU A 51 2.37 -9.44 17.99
N ILE A 52 3.03 -8.28 18.10
CA ILE A 52 2.47 -6.99 17.68
C ILE A 52 2.28 -6.99 16.15
N ALA A 53 3.33 -7.40 15.42
CA ALA A 53 3.27 -7.48 13.95
C ALA A 53 2.13 -8.39 13.48
N LYS A 54 2.00 -9.58 14.08
CA LYS A 54 0.95 -10.55 13.77
C LYS A 54 -0.44 -9.99 14.06
N LYS A 55 -0.64 -9.37 15.22
CA LYS A 55 -1.92 -8.74 15.58
C LYS A 55 -2.32 -7.64 14.60
N ILE A 56 -1.37 -6.82 14.15
CA ILE A 56 -1.64 -5.80 13.13
C ILE A 56 -2.07 -6.49 11.84
N ALA A 57 -1.25 -7.41 11.33
CA ALA A 57 -1.48 -8.11 10.07
C ALA A 57 -2.87 -8.78 10.01
N GLN A 58 -3.29 -9.46 11.08
CA GLN A 58 -4.57 -10.15 11.19
C GLN A 58 -5.79 -9.21 11.09
N ASN A 59 -5.64 -7.95 11.49
CA ASN A 59 -6.75 -7.00 11.46
C ASN A 59 -6.85 -6.24 10.14
N VAL A 60 -5.80 -6.24 9.30
CA VAL A 60 -5.73 -5.37 8.10
C VAL A 60 -6.88 -5.63 7.14
N SER A 61 -7.23 -6.91 6.92
CA SER A 61 -8.30 -7.30 6.01
C SER A 61 -9.63 -6.61 6.36
N ASP A 62 -10.00 -6.59 7.63
CA ASP A 62 -11.25 -5.99 8.10
C ASP A 62 -11.15 -4.47 8.21
N VAL A 63 -10.09 -3.96 8.85
CA VAL A 63 -10.01 -2.54 9.22
C VAL A 63 -9.50 -1.65 8.09
N ARG A 64 -8.89 -2.23 7.04
CA ARG A 64 -8.36 -1.50 5.88
C ARG A 64 -8.97 -1.94 4.57
N ILE A 65 -8.88 -3.22 4.19
CA ILE A 65 -9.32 -3.65 2.86
C ILE A 65 -10.85 -3.52 2.78
N ALA A 66 -11.57 -4.15 3.69
CA ALA A 66 -13.04 -4.11 3.69
C ALA A 66 -13.60 -2.68 3.88
N SER A 67 -12.88 -1.81 4.59
CA SER A 67 -13.36 -0.46 4.92
C SER A 67 -12.99 0.63 3.90
N GLN A 68 -11.88 0.47 3.15
CA GLN A 68 -11.37 1.51 2.25
C GLN A 68 -11.54 1.20 0.76
N VAL A 69 -11.80 -0.07 0.42
CA VAL A 69 -11.86 -0.55 -0.96
C VAL A 69 -13.30 -0.89 -1.31
N GLU A 70 -13.77 -0.43 -2.47
CA GLU A 70 -15.06 -0.82 -3.03
C GLU A 70 -14.95 -2.12 -3.86
N PRO A 71 -16.07 -2.81 -4.16
CA PRO A 71 -16.07 -4.04 -4.96
C PRO A 71 -15.36 -3.94 -6.32
N ASP A 72 -15.32 -2.75 -6.93
CA ASP A 72 -14.63 -2.50 -8.20
C ASP A 72 -13.15 -2.15 -8.03
N GLY A 73 -12.67 -1.97 -6.79
CA GLY A 73 -11.32 -1.55 -6.45
C GLY A 73 -11.14 -0.05 -6.23
N ALA A 74 -12.20 0.76 -6.39
CA ALA A 74 -12.13 2.18 -6.12
C ALA A 74 -11.81 2.45 -4.65
N GLN A 75 -11.18 3.60 -4.40
CA GLN A 75 -10.77 4.05 -3.07
C GLN A 75 -11.43 5.41 -2.76
N PRO A 76 -12.68 5.44 -2.27
CA PRO A 76 -13.51 6.65 -2.25
C PRO A 76 -12.89 7.82 -1.49
N HIS A 77 -12.24 7.55 -0.35
CA HIS A 77 -11.58 8.58 0.46
C HIS A 77 -10.41 9.25 -0.28
N GLU A 78 -9.71 8.51 -1.14
CA GLU A 78 -8.61 9.05 -1.92
C GLU A 78 -9.09 9.77 -3.17
N LEU A 79 -10.14 9.24 -3.81
CA LEU A 79 -10.78 9.88 -4.96
C LEU A 79 -11.44 11.22 -4.61
N GLY A 80 -11.84 11.41 -3.35
CA GLY A 80 -12.36 12.68 -2.83
C GLY A 80 -11.30 13.77 -2.59
N ARG A 81 -10.01 13.50 -2.85
CA ARG A 81 -8.92 14.46 -2.61
C ARG A 81 -8.66 15.35 -3.83
N THR A 82 -8.05 16.51 -3.58
CA THR A 82 -7.63 17.44 -4.64
C THR A 82 -6.49 16.89 -5.51
N ASN A 83 -5.67 16.00 -4.96
CA ASN A 83 -4.62 15.23 -5.64
C ASN A 83 -5.05 13.75 -5.69
N SER A 84 -6.26 13.48 -6.20
CA SER A 84 -6.92 12.18 -6.09
C SER A 84 -6.07 11.03 -6.62
N ARG A 85 -5.51 11.17 -7.83
CA ARG A 85 -4.70 10.13 -8.48
C ARG A 85 -3.45 9.81 -7.66
N GLY A 86 -2.78 10.84 -7.15
CA GLY A 86 -1.63 10.69 -6.28
C GLY A 86 -1.95 9.93 -4.99
N TYR A 87 -3.04 10.30 -4.31
CA TYR A 87 -3.45 9.63 -3.06
C TYR A 87 -3.89 8.18 -3.30
N SER A 88 -4.62 7.90 -4.38
CA SER A 88 -5.07 6.53 -4.69
C SER A 88 -3.89 5.60 -4.96
N VAL A 89 -2.88 6.05 -5.73
CA VAL A 89 -1.67 5.25 -6.00
C VAL A 89 -0.81 5.10 -4.76
N MET A 90 -0.69 6.14 -3.95
CA MET A 90 0.02 6.09 -2.68
C MET A 90 -0.61 5.07 -1.73
N ASN A 91 -1.94 5.07 -1.59
CA ASN A 91 -2.61 4.11 -0.71
C ASN A 91 -2.49 2.66 -1.22
N ALA A 92 -2.60 2.44 -2.54
CA ALA A 92 -2.33 1.14 -3.16
C ALA A 92 -0.89 0.65 -2.89
N MET A 93 0.09 1.55 -2.93
CA MET A 93 1.47 1.25 -2.53
C MET A 93 1.57 0.86 -1.05
N GLY A 94 0.84 1.56 -0.17
CA GLY A 94 0.73 1.20 1.24
C GLY A 94 0.21 -0.21 1.43
N PHE A 95 -0.87 -0.58 0.74
CA PHE A 95 -1.43 -1.93 0.77
C PHE A 95 -0.45 -3.00 0.30
N VAL A 96 0.23 -2.79 -0.84
CA VAL A 96 1.23 -3.74 -1.34
C VAL A 96 2.34 -3.96 -0.31
N ASN A 97 2.92 -2.89 0.25
CA ASN A 97 3.95 -3.03 1.28
C ASN A 97 3.43 -3.71 2.54
N LEU A 98 2.22 -3.39 2.97
CA LEU A 98 1.57 -4.02 4.12
C LEU A 98 1.40 -5.52 3.91
N THR A 99 1.00 -5.97 2.72
CA THR A 99 0.95 -7.39 2.34
C THR A 99 2.33 -8.05 2.45
N LEU A 100 3.37 -7.43 1.90
CA LEU A 100 4.73 -7.99 1.95
C LEU A 100 5.24 -8.11 3.39
N LEU A 101 4.96 -7.11 4.23
CA LEU A 101 5.33 -7.13 5.65
C LEU A 101 4.54 -8.19 6.43
N SER A 102 3.23 -8.32 6.19
CA SER A 102 2.34 -9.29 6.83
C SER A 102 2.76 -10.75 6.56
N ARG A 103 3.33 -11.04 5.39
CA ARG A 103 3.83 -12.39 5.07
C ARG A 103 4.97 -12.84 5.99
N HIS A 104 5.74 -11.92 6.59
CA HIS A 104 6.76 -12.27 7.58
C HIS A 104 6.19 -12.81 8.90
N VAL A 105 4.88 -12.64 9.14
CA VAL A 105 4.15 -13.20 10.29
C VAL A 105 3.07 -14.19 9.88
N GLY A 106 3.12 -14.68 8.64
CA GLY A 106 2.26 -15.76 8.13
C GLY A 106 0.88 -15.32 7.63
N GLU A 107 0.65 -14.02 7.47
CA GLU A 107 -0.62 -13.49 6.96
C GLU A 107 -0.45 -13.03 5.50
N ASP A 108 -1.26 -13.57 4.58
CA ASP A 108 -1.27 -13.15 3.17
C ASP A 108 -2.54 -12.35 2.85
N LEU A 109 -2.38 -11.04 2.78
CA LEU A 109 -3.48 -10.12 2.49
C LEU A 109 -3.87 -10.12 1.00
N TRP A 110 -3.02 -10.63 0.11
CA TRP A 110 -3.30 -10.65 -1.32
C TRP A 110 -4.49 -11.56 -1.68
N THR A 111 -4.63 -12.67 -0.95
CA THR A 111 -5.67 -13.67 -1.18
C THR A 111 -6.99 -13.33 -0.48
N PHE A 112 -7.04 -12.23 0.26
CA PHE A 112 -8.25 -11.80 0.95
C PHE A 112 -9.23 -11.15 -0.04
N GLU A 113 -10.49 -11.58 0.05
CA GLU A 113 -11.61 -10.99 -0.67
C GLU A 113 -12.85 -11.03 0.22
N THR A 114 -13.61 -9.94 0.27
CA THR A 114 -14.91 -9.89 0.95
C THR A 114 -16.00 -10.58 0.13
N GLU A 115 -17.14 -10.90 0.75
CA GLU A 115 -18.27 -11.52 0.04
C GLU A 115 -18.79 -10.68 -1.15
N ASP A 116 -18.67 -9.35 -1.07
CA ASP A 116 -19.04 -8.42 -2.13
C ASP A 116 -17.90 -8.12 -3.13
N GLY A 117 -16.73 -8.77 -2.99
CA GLY A 117 -15.65 -8.74 -3.98
C GLY A 117 -14.56 -7.69 -3.77
N ARG A 118 -14.46 -7.06 -2.59
CA ARG A 118 -13.39 -6.10 -2.28
C ARG A 118 -12.09 -6.86 -2.07
N SER A 119 -11.07 -6.55 -2.86
CA SER A 119 -9.74 -7.17 -2.74
C SER A 119 -8.64 -6.24 -3.24
N LEU A 120 -7.39 -6.53 -2.84
CA LEU A 120 -6.24 -5.77 -3.31
C LEU A 120 -5.98 -5.95 -4.81
N ALA A 121 -6.35 -7.11 -5.37
CA ALA A 121 -6.31 -7.32 -6.81
C ALA A 121 -7.21 -6.31 -7.54
N LYS A 122 -8.42 -6.06 -7.04
CA LYS A 122 -9.31 -5.03 -7.60
C LYS A 122 -8.71 -3.65 -7.52
N VAL A 123 -8.05 -3.29 -6.42
CA VAL A 123 -7.38 -1.97 -6.28
C VAL A 123 -6.37 -1.74 -7.40
N LEU A 124 -5.54 -2.74 -7.70
CA LEU A 124 -4.52 -2.63 -8.75
C LEU A 124 -5.16 -2.67 -10.15
N ASP A 125 -6.15 -3.54 -10.37
CA ASP A 125 -6.87 -3.63 -11.65
C ASP A 125 -7.64 -2.34 -11.97
N TRP A 126 -8.13 -1.62 -10.95
CA TRP A 126 -8.89 -0.38 -11.11
C TRP A 126 -8.10 0.73 -11.82
N PHE A 127 -6.77 0.77 -11.65
CA PHE A 127 -5.93 1.76 -12.34
C PHE A 127 -5.62 1.40 -13.80
N VAL A 128 -5.75 0.13 -14.21
CA VAL A 128 -5.30 -0.35 -15.53
C VAL A 128 -5.93 0.42 -16.69
N PRO A 129 -7.25 0.68 -16.73
CA PRO A 129 -7.85 1.46 -17.82
C PRO A 129 -7.33 2.91 -17.90
N TYR A 130 -6.87 3.50 -16.79
CA TYR A 130 -6.29 4.86 -16.79
C TYR A 130 -4.81 4.88 -17.15
N ILE A 131 -4.11 3.76 -16.97
CA ILE A 131 -2.72 3.58 -17.43
C ILE A 131 -2.70 3.41 -18.94
N ARG A 132 -3.64 2.64 -19.48
CA ARG A 132 -3.79 2.40 -20.92
C ARG A 132 -4.53 3.48 -21.69
N GLU A 133 -4.89 4.57 -21.00
CA GLU A 133 -5.61 5.70 -21.58
C GLU A 133 -6.98 5.30 -22.19
N GLU A 134 -7.57 4.20 -21.72
CA GLU A 134 -8.91 3.72 -22.08
C GLU A 134 -10.00 4.52 -21.34
N LYS A 135 -9.66 5.12 -20.20
CA LYS A 135 -10.51 6.01 -19.42
C LYS A 135 -9.78 7.30 -19.08
N GLU A 136 -10.52 8.40 -19.11
CA GLU A 136 -10.06 9.69 -18.62
C GLU A 136 -10.23 9.82 -17.11
N TRP A 137 -9.27 10.45 -16.44
CA TRP A 137 -9.35 10.74 -15.01
C TRP A 137 -10.23 11.98 -14.78
N THR A 138 -11.45 11.78 -14.29
CA THR A 138 -12.44 12.88 -14.10
C THR A 138 -12.48 13.46 -12.70
N TRP A 139 -11.81 12.83 -11.72
CA TRP A 139 -11.66 13.37 -10.36
C TRP A 139 -10.63 14.50 -10.32
N GLN A 140 -10.68 15.31 -9.26
CA GLN A 140 -9.80 16.46 -9.11
C GLN A 140 -8.33 16.02 -9.01
N GLN A 141 -7.47 16.62 -9.84
CA GLN A 141 -6.04 16.34 -9.86
C GLN A 141 -5.27 17.66 -10.05
N ILE A 142 -4.93 18.33 -8.95
CA ILE A 142 -4.31 19.67 -8.94
C ILE A 142 -2.85 19.72 -9.41
N HIS A 143 -2.21 18.57 -9.49
CA HIS A 143 -0.84 18.42 -9.99
C HIS A 143 -0.82 17.47 -11.17
N ASP A 144 0.00 17.75 -12.18
CA ASP A 144 0.17 16.80 -13.28
C ASP A 144 0.66 15.45 -12.74
N TYR A 145 0.05 14.36 -13.22
CA TYR A 145 0.38 13.00 -12.78
C TYR A 145 1.03 12.23 -13.92
N LYS A 146 2.31 11.89 -13.76
CA LYS A 146 3.08 11.19 -14.80
C LYS A 146 2.79 9.70 -14.75
N SER A 147 2.55 9.07 -15.89
CA SER A 147 2.32 7.61 -15.96
C SER A 147 3.48 6.80 -15.34
N ALA A 148 4.72 7.28 -15.46
CA ALA A 148 5.89 6.68 -14.79
C ALA A 148 5.72 6.51 -13.26
N SER A 149 4.87 7.31 -12.61
CA SER A 149 4.61 7.21 -11.17
C SER A 149 3.88 5.93 -10.75
N TYR A 150 3.29 5.18 -11.68
CA TYR A 150 2.75 3.85 -11.42
C TYR A 150 3.82 2.76 -11.34
N MET A 151 5.00 2.99 -11.92
CA MET A 151 6.04 1.97 -12.07
C MET A 151 6.40 1.27 -10.76
N PRO A 152 6.66 1.97 -9.63
CA PRO A 152 7.02 1.29 -8.39
C PRO A 152 5.94 0.32 -7.90
N LEU A 153 4.66 0.67 -8.07
CA LEU A 153 3.53 -0.15 -7.64
C LEU A 153 3.47 -1.45 -8.41
N TYR A 154 3.47 -1.36 -9.73
CA TYR A 154 3.35 -2.53 -10.60
C TYR A 154 4.61 -3.38 -10.62
N HIS A 155 5.79 -2.79 -10.40
CA HIS A 155 7.02 -3.58 -10.24
C HIS A 155 6.95 -4.46 -9.00
N LEU A 156 6.56 -3.92 -7.84
CA LEU A 156 6.41 -4.70 -6.61
C LEU A 156 5.29 -5.74 -6.74
N ALA A 157 4.17 -5.36 -7.35
CA ALA A 157 3.06 -6.27 -7.56
C ALA A 157 3.44 -7.43 -8.48
N ALA A 158 4.09 -7.16 -9.62
CA ALA A 158 4.55 -8.20 -10.55
C ALA A 158 5.58 -9.14 -9.91
N ALA A 159 6.53 -8.60 -9.14
CA ALA A 159 7.60 -9.38 -8.54
C ALA A 159 7.16 -10.25 -7.36
N HIS A 160 6.14 -9.82 -6.60
CA HIS A 160 5.83 -10.43 -5.31
C HIS A 160 4.39 -10.88 -5.12
N LEU A 161 3.44 -10.37 -5.91
CA LEU A 161 2.01 -10.64 -5.71
C LEU A 161 1.43 -11.46 -6.86
N ASP A 162 1.53 -10.95 -8.09
CA ASP A 162 0.93 -11.58 -9.27
C ASP A 162 1.68 -11.17 -10.56
N ALA A 163 2.25 -12.15 -11.25
CA ALA A 163 3.05 -11.93 -12.45
C ALA A 163 2.26 -11.31 -13.61
N ARG A 164 0.91 -11.36 -13.60
CA ARG A 164 0.06 -10.72 -14.64
C ARG A 164 0.29 -9.22 -14.76
N TYR A 165 0.79 -8.58 -13.71
CA TYR A 165 1.11 -7.15 -13.72
C TYR A 165 2.37 -6.80 -14.50
N THR A 166 3.16 -7.80 -14.93
CA THR A 166 4.30 -7.58 -15.83
C THR A 166 3.85 -6.96 -17.15
N ASP A 167 2.66 -7.35 -17.66
CA ASP A 167 2.13 -6.79 -18.90
C ASP A 167 1.82 -5.29 -18.77
N ILE A 168 1.36 -4.85 -17.59
CA ILE A 168 1.09 -3.43 -17.32
C ILE A 168 2.39 -2.61 -17.32
N LEU A 169 3.52 -3.19 -16.92
CA LEU A 169 4.82 -2.50 -16.97
C LEU A 169 5.25 -2.18 -18.41
N ALA A 170 4.83 -2.98 -19.40
CA ALA A 170 5.11 -2.71 -20.80
C ALA A 170 4.32 -1.50 -21.34
N ASP A 171 3.15 -1.20 -20.75
CA ASP A 171 2.31 -0.05 -21.08
C ASP A 171 2.85 1.26 -20.47
N LEU A 172 3.78 1.19 -19.52
CA LEU A 172 4.32 2.33 -18.80
C LEU A 172 5.61 2.87 -19.42
N PRO A 173 5.85 4.20 -19.38
CA PRO A 173 7.05 4.79 -19.94
C PRO A 173 8.31 4.29 -19.23
N THR A 174 9.27 3.82 -20.01
CA THR A 174 10.56 3.32 -19.52
C THR A 174 11.55 4.47 -19.34
N ASP A 175 11.64 5.02 -18.12
CA ASP A 175 12.83 5.80 -17.73
C ASP A 175 13.93 4.83 -17.30
N LYS A 176 14.82 4.46 -18.21
CA LYS A 176 15.94 3.53 -17.96
C LYS A 176 16.93 4.01 -16.90
N LYS A 177 16.92 5.31 -16.54
CA LYS A 177 17.79 5.88 -15.49
C LYS A 177 17.11 5.92 -14.13
N HIS A 178 15.81 5.61 -14.06
CA HIS A 178 15.08 5.63 -12.81
C HIS A 178 15.61 4.56 -11.86
N ARG A 179 15.86 4.93 -10.59
CA ARG A 179 16.43 4.02 -9.58
C ARG A 179 15.57 2.78 -9.30
N ILE A 180 14.30 2.79 -9.71
CA ILE A 180 13.40 1.63 -9.55
C ILE A 180 13.98 0.36 -10.19
N HIS A 181 14.73 0.49 -11.28
CA HIS A 181 15.38 -0.64 -11.95
C HIS A 181 16.49 -1.29 -11.10
N LEU A 182 17.00 -0.60 -10.07
CA LEU A 182 17.95 -1.14 -9.11
C LEU A 182 17.27 -1.85 -7.94
N THR A 183 16.11 -1.35 -7.52
CA THR A 183 15.39 -1.84 -6.32
C THR A 183 14.35 -2.91 -6.66
N CYS A 184 13.89 -2.94 -7.91
CA CYS A 184 12.97 -3.93 -8.47
C CYS A 184 13.47 -4.26 -9.89
N PRO A 185 14.53 -5.06 -10.04
CA PRO A 185 15.02 -5.44 -11.37
C PRO A 185 13.87 -6.09 -12.16
N ALA A 186 13.79 -5.75 -13.45
CA ALA A 186 12.76 -6.29 -14.33
C ALA A 186 12.71 -7.82 -14.22
N VAL A 187 11.49 -8.35 -14.04
CA VAL A 187 11.19 -9.78 -14.10
C VAL A 187 11.47 -10.29 -15.51
#